data_AF-A0A085A8F2-F1
#
_entry.id   AF-A0A085A8F2-F1
#
_cell.length_a   1.000
_cell.length_b   1.000
_cell.length_c   1.000
_cell.angle_alpha   90.00
_cell.angle_beta   90.00
_cell.angle_gamma   90.00
#
_symmetry.space_group_name_H-M   'P 1'
#
loop_
_entity.id
_entity.type
_entity.pdbx_description
1 polymer ?
#
loop_
_entity_poly.entity_id
_entity_poly.type
_entity_poly.pdbx_seq_one_letter_code
_entity_poly.pdbx_strand_id
1 'polypeptide(L)' 'MESRGFEFEMVNVDLHPEAADTLRSQGFRQLPVVVAGETSWSGFRPDMINRLRPDAIAASA' A
#
# COMPACT_ATOMS: atom_id res chain seq x y z
N MET A 1 -6.95 -3.77 -7.82
CA MET A 1 -7.70 -3.67 -6.56
C MET A 1 -9.17 -3.35 -6.82
N GLU A 2 -9.48 -2.42 -7.74
CA GLU A 2 -10.85 -2.16 -8.22
C GLU A 2 -11.59 -3.40 -8.70
N SER A 3 -10.97 -4.25 -9.52
CA SER A 3 -11.61 -5.49 -10.02
C SER A 3 -11.93 -6.52 -8.94
N ARG A 4 -11.46 -6.30 -7.70
CA ARG A 4 -11.71 -7.17 -6.54
C ARG A 4 -12.55 -6.49 -5.45
N GLY A 5 -13.04 -5.27 -5.72
CA GLY A 5 -13.87 -4.52 -4.78
C GLY A 5 -13.14 -3.99 -3.55
N PHE A 6 -11.82 -3.82 -3.61
CA PHE A 6 -11.08 -3.16 -2.53
C PHE A 6 -11.14 -1.65 -2.68
N GLU A 7 -11.49 -0.95 -1.62
CA GLU A 7 -11.24 0.49 -1.49
C GLU A 7 -9.76 0.70 -1.20
N PHE A 8 -9.11 1.57 -1.98
CA PHE A 8 -7.72 1.96 -1.77
C PHE A 8 -7.53 3.40 -2.22
N GLU A 9 -6.56 4.06 -1.61
CA GLU A 9 -6.10 5.38 -2.03
C GLU A 9 -4.81 5.23 -2.83
N MET A 10 -4.70 6.00 -3.92
CA MET A 10 -3.47 6.07 -4.70
C MET A 10 -2.75 7.38 -4.38
N VAL A 11 -1.60 7.27 -3.72
CA VAL A 11 -0.73 8.42 -3.44
C VAL A 11 0.38 8.47 -4.47
N ASN A 12 0.42 9.53 -5.28
CA ASN A 12 1.52 9.75 -6.23
C ASN A 12 2.72 10.37 -5.51
N VAL A 13 3.73 9.56 -5.24
CA VAL A 13 4.95 9.98 -4.54
C VAL A 13 5.80 11.00 -5.31
N ASP A 14 5.55 11.21 -6.61
CA ASP A 14 6.18 12.29 -7.39
C ASP A 14 5.65 13.67 -7.00
N LEU A 15 4.36 13.74 -6.66
CA LEU A 15 3.68 14.96 -6.19
C LEU A 15 3.84 15.17 -4.68
N HIS A 16 4.24 14.12 -3.96
CA HIS A 16 4.40 14.09 -2.50
C HIS A 16 5.80 13.60 -2.11
N PRO A 17 6.83 14.45 -2.21
CA PRO A 17 8.21 14.06 -1.92
C PRO A 17 8.40 13.59 -0.46
N GLU A 18 7.59 14.10 0.48
CA GLU A 18 7.55 13.65 1.88
C GLU A 18 7.11 12.19 2.03
N ALA A 19 6.14 11.73 1.24
CA ALA A 19 5.71 10.34 1.21
C ALA A 19 6.83 9.46 0.65
N ALA A 20 7.51 9.92 -0.41
CA ALA A 20 8.64 9.22 -0.99
C ALA A 20 9.80 9.06 0.02
N ASP A 21 10.11 10.09 0.80
CA ASP A 21 11.14 10.04 1.84
C ASP A 21 10.75 9.08 2.97
N THR A 22 9.49 9.16 3.43
CA THR A 22 8.92 8.27 4.44
C THR A 22 9.01 6.80 4.02
N LEU A 23 8.73 6.48 2.74
CA LEU A 23 8.87 5.13 2.20
C LEU A 23 10.33 4.66 2.17
N ARG A 24 11.25 5.55 1.78
CA ARG A 24 12.70 5.24 1.79
C ARG A 24 13.21 4.99 3.19
N SER A 25 12.78 5.78 4.18
CA SER A 25 13.14 5.62 5.59
C SER A 25 12.64 4.29 6.17
N GLN A 26 11.46 3.84 5.74
CA GLN A 26 10.93 2.49 6.04
C GLN A 26 11.68 1.35 5.34
N GLY A 27 12.66 1.67 4.47
CA GLY A 27 13.48 0.70 3.75
C GLY A 27 12.90 0.24 2.42
N PHE A 28 11.78 0.84 1.95
CA PHE A 28 11.27 0.54 0.62
C PHE A 28 12.16 1.16 -0.44
N ARG A 29 12.60 0.32 -1.38
CA ARG A 29 13.49 0.74 -2.50
C ARG A 29 12.85 0.57 -3.86
N GLN A 30 11.63 0.03 -3.92
CA GLN A 30 10.92 -0.27 -5.14
C GLN A 30 9.47 0.20 -5.04
N LEU A 31 8.98 0.81 -6.11
CA LEU A 31 7.58 1.16 -6.30
C LEU A 31 6.89 0.13 -7.21
N PRO A 32 5.56 -0.01 -7.16
CA PRO A 32 4.64 0.61 -6.18
C PRO A 32 4.81 0.02 -4.79
N VAL A 33 4.57 0.81 -3.74
CA VAL A 33 4.39 0.30 -2.37
C VAL A 33 2.91 0.21 -2.11
N VAL A 34 2.47 -0.93 -1.58
CA VAL A 34 1.09 -1.16 -1.16
C VAL A 34 1.09 -1.38 0.34
N VAL A 35 0.22 -0.64 1.02
CA VAL A 35 -0.01 -0.77 2.46
C VAL A 35 -1.46 -1.20 2.64
N ALA A 36 -1.66 -2.32 3.32
CA ALA A 36 -2.98 -2.91 3.60
C ALA A 36 -3.03 -3.30 5.09
N GLY A 37 -3.57 -2.40 5.92
CA GLY A 37 -3.59 -2.55 7.37
C GLY A 37 -2.17 -2.68 7.93
N GLU A 38 -1.90 -3.77 8.63
CA GLU A 38 -0.59 -4.08 9.23
C GLU A 38 0.43 -4.63 8.22
N THR A 39 -0.01 -4.99 7.01
CA THR A 39 0.87 -5.59 5.99
C THR A 39 1.24 -4.56 4.93
N SER A 40 2.54 -4.41 4.68
CA SER A 40 3.06 -3.57 3.60
C SER A 40 4.08 -4.32 2.76
N TRP A 41 4.09 -4.06 1.45
CA TRP A 41 5.06 -4.64 0.54
C TRP A 41 5.37 -3.69 -0.61
N SER A 42 6.55 -3.87 -1.20
CA SER A 42 6.95 -3.22 -2.44
C SER A 42 6.86 -4.14 -3.65
N GLY A 43 6.61 -3.55 -4.80
CA GLY A 43 6.54 -4.21 -6.10
C GLY A 43 5.19 -4.86 -6.41
N PHE A 44 5.05 -5.32 -7.66
CA PHE A 44 3.82 -5.95 -8.13
C PHE A 44 3.72 -7.39 -7.61
N ARG A 45 2.94 -7.58 -6.53
CA ARG A 45 2.74 -8.88 -5.87
C ARG A 45 1.26 -9.29 -5.91
N PRO A 46 0.78 -9.89 -7.02
CA PRO A 46 -0.61 -10.32 -7.13
C PRO A 46 -1.01 -11.36 -6.07
N ASP A 47 -0.06 -12.21 -5.65
CA ASP A 47 -0.22 -13.16 -4.54
C ASP A 47 -0.58 -12.50 -3.21
N MET A 48 0.06 -11.38 -2.85
CA MET A 48 -0.24 -10.67 -1.61
C MET A 48 -1.64 -10.04 -1.70
N ILE A 49 -1.98 -9.46 -2.85
CA ILE A 49 -3.31 -8.89 -3.11
C ILE A 49 -4.40 -9.98 -3.10
N ASN A 50 -4.10 -11.23 -3.47
CA ASN A 50 -5.04 -12.36 -3.40
C ASN A 50 -5.31 -12.82 -1.95
N ARG A 51 -4.35 -12.60 -1.04
CA ARG A 51 -4.47 -12.93 0.37
C ARG A 51 -5.29 -11.91 1.15
N LEU A 52 -5.37 -10.68 0.65
CA LEU A 52 -6.24 -9.67 1.22
C LEU A 52 -7.68 -10.20 1.23
N ARG A 53 -8.29 -10.15 2.39
CA ARG A 53 -9.73 -10.32 2.55
C ARG A 53 -10.33 -8.92 2.66
N PRO A 54 -11.37 -8.60 1.89
CA PRO A 54 -12.11 -7.36 2.13
C PRO A 54 -12.85 -7.54 3.44
N ASP A 55 -12.29 -7.07 4.56
CA ASP A 55 -13.06 -6.93 5.79
C ASP A 55 -12.55 -5.78 6.70
N ALA A 56 -13.55 -5.00 7.13
CA ALA A 56 -13.66 -4.06 8.24
C ALA A 56 -12.50 -3.10 8.57
N ILE A 57 -12.75 -1.83 8.23
CA ILE A 57 -12.33 -0.60 8.92
C ILE A 57 -11.87 -0.85 10.38
N ALA A 58 -10.55 -0.89 10.62
CA ALA A 58 -9.86 -0.70 11.91
C ALA A 58 -8.35 -0.92 11.68
N ALA A 59 -7.38 -0.20 12.23
CA ALA A 59 -7.30 0.86 13.23
C ALA A 59 -5.99 1.62 12.91
N SER A 60 -5.80 2.90 13.25
CA SER A 60 -5.33 3.28 14.59
C SER A 60 -5.41 4.80 14.78
N ALA A 61 -6.04 5.22 15.88
CA ALA A 61 -5.64 6.34 16.73
C ALA A 61 -5.64 5.84 18.17
#